data_AF-A0A7G7KQF7-F1
#
_entry.id   AF-A0A7G7KQF7-F1
#
_cell.length_a   1.000
_cell.length_b   1.000
_cell.length_c   1.000
_cell.angle_alpha   90.00
_cell.angle_beta   90.00
_cell.angle_gamma   90.00
#
_symmetry.space_group_name_H-M   'P 1'
#
loop_
_entity.id
_entity.type
_entity.pdbx_description
1 polymer ?
#
loop_
_entity_poly.entity_id
_entity_poly.type
_entity_poly.pdbx_seq_one_letter_code
_entity_poly.pdbx_strand_id
1 'polypeptide(L)'
;MSLPQALVLRQVQLLEGPGQAPRRSDVRLEDGRISAWGEGCLDPSSPQIDASGLLLAPPLVDPHSCLEDPQHGVAETRASLERSAIAAGYGTVALLPDANPWRDTPERLQALGAAPAGGLELLLWGSFSLSGAGHELAPHGDQLASGALGLADGPQRPSLPLLERGLSLAEMDQAPVLLAPRDRSLAQEGFVREGVEVLRAGWPMDPSTSETFPLRTLLDLAARYPEVRLQLMNLSTADAVALLGTLPMEQRPAATVCWWHLLADSAGLDPIAEGWRVEPPLGSAEDREQLKQGLRDGRIAAVAVHHQALDPEEQLLPVDQRRPGVAGHRFVLPALWQELVEGDGWSPDQLWQVLCFGPASLLGLEPPTLQLGSDRWVLFDPSQVWSAQGDPYAPLAANQPLGRSSLKGQVVATGLNPQLWRRSS
;
A
#
# COMPACT_ATOMS: atom_id res chain seq x y z
N MET A 1 10.46 -4.69 24.78
CA MET A 1 9.82 -5.16 26.03
C MET A 1 8.39 -5.57 25.70
N SER A 2 7.70 -6.39 26.50
CA SER A 2 6.26 -6.61 26.29
C SER A 2 5.44 -5.44 26.86
N LEU A 3 4.28 -5.16 26.28
CA LEU A 3 3.31 -4.23 26.85
C LEU A 3 2.98 -4.64 28.30
N PRO A 4 3.02 -3.71 29.28
CA PRO A 4 2.59 -4.02 30.64
C PRO A 4 1.08 -4.25 30.68
N GLN A 5 0.59 -4.89 31.74
CA GLN A 5 -0.83 -5.20 31.92
C GLN A 5 -1.72 -3.95 31.88
N ALA A 6 -1.22 -2.83 32.41
CA ALA A 6 -1.84 -1.51 32.30
C ALA A 6 -0.77 -0.45 32.00
N LEU A 7 -1.11 0.56 31.19
CA LEU A 7 -0.25 1.67 30.82
C LEU A 7 -1.08 2.93 30.54
N VAL A 8 -0.60 4.08 31.00
CA VAL A 8 -1.18 5.39 30.63
C VAL A 8 -0.23 6.14 29.71
N LEU A 9 -0.72 6.46 28.51
CA LEU A 9 -0.10 7.38 27.57
C LEU A 9 -0.55 8.80 27.91
N ARG A 10 0.36 9.64 28.43
CA ARG A 10 0.06 11.04 28.74
C ARG A 10 0.15 11.90 27.48
N GLN A 11 -0.87 12.72 27.24
CA GLN A 11 -0.88 13.79 26.24
C GLN A 11 -0.64 13.34 24.79
N VAL A 12 -0.92 12.08 24.45
CA VAL A 12 -0.78 11.55 23.10
C VAL A 12 -1.69 12.28 22.11
N GLN A 13 -1.24 12.44 20.87
CA GLN A 13 -2.13 12.82 19.77
C GLN A 13 -2.99 11.61 19.43
N LEU A 14 -4.28 11.67 19.72
CA LEU A 14 -5.25 10.63 19.43
C LEU A 14 -5.96 10.96 18.12
N LEU A 15 -5.79 10.09 17.12
CA LEU A 15 -6.57 10.10 15.88
C LEU A 15 -7.61 8.97 15.96
N GLU A 16 -8.89 9.32 16.06
CA GLU A 16 -9.96 8.32 16.26
C GLU A 16 -10.39 7.65 14.95
N GLY A 17 -10.46 8.39 13.85
CA GLY A 17 -11.04 7.88 12.61
C GLY A 17 -11.07 8.93 11.50
N PRO A 18 -11.77 8.64 10.39
CA PRO A 18 -11.79 9.49 9.20
C PRO A 18 -12.42 10.86 9.49
N GLY A 19 -11.91 11.90 8.83
CA GLY A 19 -12.44 13.27 8.89
C GLY A 19 -12.24 14.00 10.22
N GLN A 20 -11.44 13.43 11.14
CA GLN A 20 -11.14 14.02 12.45
C GLN A 20 -9.66 14.33 12.56
N ALA A 21 -9.31 15.56 12.90
CA ALA A 21 -7.93 15.92 13.20
C ALA A 21 -7.48 15.26 14.52
N PRO A 22 -6.19 14.92 14.68
CA PRO A 22 -5.68 14.41 15.95
C PRO A 22 -5.93 15.40 17.08
N ARG A 23 -6.39 14.89 18.23
CA ARG A 23 -6.57 15.68 19.45
C ARG A 23 -5.66 15.21 20.56
N ARG A 24 -5.18 16.13 21.39
CA ARG A 24 -4.39 15.79 22.56
C ARG A 24 -5.27 15.13 23.63
N SER A 25 -4.89 13.94 24.09
CA SER A 25 -5.60 13.21 25.15
C SER A 25 -4.65 12.38 26.00
N ASP A 26 -5.04 12.09 27.23
CA ASP A 26 -4.47 10.94 27.95
C ASP A 26 -5.23 9.68 27.51
N VAL A 27 -4.54 8.54 27.35
CA VAL A 27 -5.12 7.26 26.92
C VAL A 27 -4.60 6.12 27.80
N ARG A 28 -5.48 5.25 28.28
CA ARG A 28 -5.15 4.09 29.10
C ARG A 28 -5.31 2.82 28.28
N LEU A 29 -4.25 2.03 28.30
CA LEU A 29 -4.20 0.71 27.71
C LEU A 29 -4.26 -0.33 28.85
N GLU A 30 -5.19 -1.28 28.77
CA GLU A 30 -5.30 -2.43 29.67
C GLU A 30 -5.36 -3.70 28.83
N ASP A 31 -4.50 -4.68 29.11
CA ASP A 31 -4.38 -5.92 28.36
C ASP A 31 -4.26 -5.71 26.83
N GLY A 32 -3.55 -4.65 26.43
CA GLY A 32 -3.36 -4.26 25.03
C GLY A 32 -4.56 -3.57 24.38
N ARG A 33 -5.65 -3.32 25.11
CA ARG A 33 -6.87 -2.65 24.63
C ARG A 33 -6.97 -1.23 25.15
N ILE A 34 -7.58 -0.34 24.38
CA ILE A 34 -7.90 1.01 24.83
C ILE A 34 -9.06 0.93 25.84
N SER A 35 -8.80 1.15 27.13
CA SER A 35 -9.84 1.04 28.18
C SER A 35 -10.45 2.37 28.58
N ALA A 36 -9.72 3.48 28.40
CA ALA A 36 -10.20 4.84 28.65
C ALA A 36 -9.37 5.87 27.87
N TRP A 37 -9.97 7.04 27.60
CA TRP A 37 -9.25 8.24 27.20
C TRP A 37 -9.93 9.50 27.76
N GLY A 38 -9.18 10.57 27.93
CA GLY A 38 -9.71 11.85 28.45
C GLY A 38 -9.90 11.84 29.97
N GLU A 39 -11.05 12.37 30.44
CA GLU A 39 -11.35 12.43 31.88
C GLU A 39 -11.50 11.03 32.49
N GLY A 40 -10.88 10.79 33.65
CA GLY A 40 -10.91 9.48 34.33
C GLY A 40 -9.89 8.46 33.81
N CYS A 41 -9.05 8.83 32.85
CA CYS A 41 -8.00 7.97 32.29
C CYS A 41 -6.78 7.79 33.22
N LEU A 42 -6.56 8.75 34.14
CA LEU A 42 -5.39 8.73 35.02
C LEU A 42 -5.58 7.72 36.15
N ASP A 43 -4.64 6.79 36.23
CA ASP A 43 -4.51 5.85 37.33
C ASP A 43 -3.09 5.96 37.91
N PRO A 44 -2.93 6.44 39.16
CA PRO A 44 -1.62 6.54 39.81
C PRO A 44 -0.93 5.19 40.02
N SER A 45 -1.68 4.07 39.99
CA SER A 45 -1.13 2.73 40.17
C SER A 45 -0.60 2.11 38.88
N SER A 46 -1.02 2.64 37.72
CA SER A 46 -0.56 2.22 36.41
C SER A 46 0.72 2.98 36.00
N PRO A 47 1.71 2.32 35.37
CA PRO A 47 2.83 3.00 34.72
C PRO A 47 2.35 4.10 33.79
N GLN A 48 3.01 5.26 33.82
CA GLN A 48 2.66 6.41 32.97
C GLN A 48 3.86 6.79 32.12
N ILE A 49 3.63 7.06 30.84
CA ILE A 49 4.66 7.55 29.92
C ILE A 49 4.22 8.85 29.26
N ASP A 50 5.15 9.79 29.13
CA ASP A 50 4.94 11.00 28.33
C ASP A 50 4.90 10.62 26.85
N ALA A 51 3.74 10.77 26.25
CA ALA A 51 3.45 10.48 24.86
C ALA A 51 3.10 11.75 24.07
N SER A 52 3.45 12.94 24.57
CA SER A 52 3.11 14.23 23.96
C SER A 52 3.58 14.44 22.52
N GLY A 53 4.66 13.77 22.13
CA GLY A 53 5.18 13.75 20.76
C GLY A 53 4.72 12.56 19.91
N LEU A 54 3.91 11.66 20.45
CA LEU A 54 3.47 10.43 19.78
C LEU A 54 2.06 10.59 19.18
N LEU A 55 1.80 9.78 18.16
CA LEU A 55 0.50 9.64 17.52
C LEU A 55 -0.05 8.24 17.79
N LEU A 56 -1.21 8.15 18.42
CA LEU A 56 -2.01 6.94 18.56
C LEU A 56 -3.12 6.98 17.51
N ALA A 57 -3.14 6.01 16.60
CA ALA A 57 -4.04 5.99 15.45
C ALA A 57 -4.48 4.56 15.07
N PRO A 58 -5.51 4.40 14.22
CA PRO A 58 -5.87 3.11 13.67
C PRO A 58 -4.72 2.50 12.84
N PRO A 59 -4.63 1.16 12.74
CA PRO A 59 -3.64 0.52 11.88
C PRO A 59 -3.80 0.91 10.41
N LEU A 60 -2.68 0.92 9.69
CA LEU A 60 -2.62 1.19 8.27
C LEU A 60 -3.22 0.05 7.44
N VAL A 61 -3.60 0.36 6.21
CA VAL A 61 -4.18 -0.59 5.26
C VAL A 61 -3.41 -0.49 3.95
N ASP A 62 -2.87 -1.61 3.48
CA ASP A 62 -2.23 -1.71 2.18
C ASP A 62 -3.21 -2.29 1.14
N PRO A 63 -3.60 -1.51 0.11
CA PRO A 63 -4.64 -1.92 -0.83
C PRO A 63 -4.17 -2.99 -1.83
N HIS A 64 -2.88 -3.11 -2.08
CA HIS A 64 -2.33 -4.17 -2.92
C HIS A 64 -0.81 -4.30 -2.75
N SER A 65 -0.38 -5.55 -2.61
CA SER A 65 1.02 -5.99 -2.58
C SER A 65 1.13 -7.42 -3.11
N CYS A 66 2.33 -7.88 -3.42
CA CYS A 66 2.59 -9.24 -3.89
C CYS A 66 3.19 -10.11 -2.78
N LEU A 67 2.78 -11.38 -2.76
CA LEU A 67 3.43 -12.43 -1.99
C LEU A 67 3.43 -13.68 -2.85
N GLU A 68 4.58 -13.99 -3.43
CA GLU A 68 4.70 -15.01 -4.47
C GLU A 68 4.59 -16.43 -3.94
N ASP A 69 5.41 -16.75 -2.94
CA ASP A 69 5.39 -18.05 -2.26
C ASP A 69 5.23 -17.82 -0.75
N PRO A 70 4.02 -18.02 -0.21
CA PRO A 70 3.76 -17.76 1.21
C PRO A 70 4.45 -18.74 2.16
N GLN A 71 4.87 -19.92 1.70
CA GLN A 71 5.39 -20.99 2.56
C GLN A 71 6.91 -21.12 2.49
N HIS A 72 7.47 -21.09 1.28
CA HIS A 72 8.89 -21.40 1.02
C HIS A 72 9.62 -20.31 0.22
N GLY A 73 9.00 -19.14 0.05
CA GLY A 73 9.58 -18.04 -0.69
C GLY A 73 10.92 -17.58 -0.11
N VAL A 74 11.93 -17.49 -0.97
CA VAL A 74 13.28 -17.00 -0.61
C VAL A 74 13.26 -15.48 -0.46
N ALA A 75 12.54 -14.79 -1.34
CA ALA A 75 12.38 -13.34 -1.31
C ALA A 75 11.50 -12.87 -0.14
N GLU A 76 10.41 -13.58 0.13
CA GLU A 76 9.52 -13.30 1.26
C GLU A 76 8.62 -14.52 1.53
N THR A 77 8.22 -14.71 2.80
CA THR A 77 7.22 -15.69 3.22
C THR A 77 6.05 -14.98 3.89
N ARG A 78 4.93 -15.67 4.09
CA ARG A 78 3.80 -15.13 4.87
C ARG A 78 4.23 -14.67 6.27
N ALA A 79 5.03 -15.49 6.96
CA ALA A 79 5.47 -15.20 8.32
C ALA A 79 6.38 -13.97 8.39
N SER A 80 7.31 -13.81 7.44
CA SER A 80 8.19 -12.63 7.40
C SER A 80 7.45 -11.37 6.95
N LEU A 81 6.51 -11.48 6.00
CA LEU A 81 5.63 -10.39 5.60
C LEU A 81 4.77 -9.91 6.77
N GLU A 82 4.04 -10.81 7.44
CA GLU A 82 3.18 -10.47 8.58
C GLU A 82 3.99 -9.78 9.69
N ARG A 83 5.15 -10.34 10.04
CA ARG A 83 6.05 -9.75 11.04
C ARG A 83 6.49 -8.33 10.67
N SER A 84 6.91 -8.12 9.42
CA SER A 84 7.40 -6.85 8.91
C SER A 84 6.28 -5.80 8.81
N ALA A 85 5.13 -6.18 8.26
CA ALA A 85 3.96 -5.32 8.08
C ALA A 85 3.35 -4.88 9.42
N ILE A 86 3.18 -5.81 10.38
CA ILE A 86 2.69 -5.46 11.73
C ILE A 86 3.65 -4.50 12.42
N ALA A 87 4.96 -4.74 12.31
CA ALA A 87 5.98 -3.87 12.90
C ALA A 87 6.10 -2.49 12.22
N ALA A 88 5.54 -2.35 11.02
CA ALA A 88 5.39 -1.11 10.28
C ALA A 88 4.03 -0.43 10.52
N GLY A 89 3.13 -1.05 11.28
CA GLY A 89 1.82 -0.50 11.65
C GLY A 89 0.65 -0.92 10.74
N TYR A 90 0.83 -1.87 9.85
CA TYR A 90 -0.26 -2.36 8.99
C TYR A 90 -1.14 -3.36 9.77
N GLY A 91 -2.46 -3.14 9.68
CA GLY A 91 -3.48 -4.07 10.18
C GLY A 91 -4.10 -4.91 9.08
N THR A 92 -4.12 -4.41 7.85
CA THR A 92 -4.69 -5.12 6.70
C THR A 92 -3.75 -4.98 5.51
N VAL A 93 -3.50 -6.09 4.82
CA VAL A 93 -2.74 -6.13 3.57
C VAL A 93 -3.55 -6.97 2.57
N ALA A 94 -3.89 -6.37 1.43
CA ALA A 94 -4.50 -7.11 0.33
C ALA A 94 -3.42 -7.59 -0.65
N LEU A 95 -3.42 -8.88 -0.97
CA LEU A 95 -2.45 -9.49 -1.85
C LEU A 95 -3.02 -9.62 -3.26
N LEU A 96 -2.28 -9.10 -4.24
CA LEU A 96 -2.55 -9.28 -5.67
C LEU A 96 -2.52 -10.77 -6.05
N PRO A 97 -3.15 -11.16 -7.18
CA PRO A 97 -3.20 -12.56 -7.55
C PRO A 97 -1.81 -13.12 -7.89
N ASP A 98 -0.83 -12.26 -8.21
CA ASP A 98 0.55 -12.52 -8.66
C ASP A 98 1.37 -13.39 -7.70
N ALA A 99 1.02 -14.66 -7.66
CA ALA A 99 1.62 -15.70 -6.85
C ALA A 99 2.16 -16.84 -7.73
N ASN A 100 2.88 -17.77 -7.12
CA ASN A 100 3.37 -18.96 -7.80
C ASN A 100 2.83 -20.23 -7.11
N PRO A 101 1.80 -20.90 -7.65
CA PRO A 101 1.03 -20.53 -8.85
C PRO A 101 0.07 -19.34 -8.64
N TRP A 102 -0.37 -18.72 -9.74
CA TRP A 102 -1.26 -17.55 -9.74
C TRP A 102 -2.58 -17.82 -9.00
N ARG A 103 -3.10 -16.88 -8.21
CA ARG A 103 -4.38 -17.02 -7.49
C ARG A 103 -5.59 -16.77 -8.41
N ASP A 104 -5.79 -17.66 -9.36
CA ASP A 104 -6.81 -17.58 -10.41
C ASP A 104 -7.92 -18.63 -10.28
N THR A 105 -7.88 -19.45 -9.23
CA THR A 105 -8.83 -20.54 -8.96
C THR A 105 -9.14 -20.65 -7.46
N PRO A 106 -10.32 -21.16 -7.07
CA PRO A 106 -10.69 -21.41 -5.68
C PRO A 106 -9.61 -22.10 -4.84
N GLU A 107 -9.02 -23.17 -5.37
CA GLU A 107 -8.03 -23.98 -4.66
C GLU A 107 -6.76 -23.19 -4.37
N ARG A 108 -6.33 -22.35 -5.32
CA ARG A 108 -5.11 -21.53 -5.19
C ARG A 108 -5.30 -20.34 -4.26
N LEU A 109 -6.51 -19.77 -4.20
CA LEU A 109 -6.86 -18.73 -3.20
C LEU A 109 -6.82 -19.31 -1.78
N GLN A 110 -7.44 -20.47 -1.58
CA GLN A 110 -7.54 -21.11 -0.26
C GLN A 110 -6.20 -21.66 0.25
N ALA A 111 -5.22 -21.88 -0.63
CA ALA A 111 -3.90 -22.39 -0.28
C ALA A 111 -3.11 -21.50 0.70
N LEU A 112 -3.42 -20.20 0.79
CA LEU A 112 -2.79 -19.31 1.78
C LEU A 112 -3.19 -19.67 3.21
N GLY A 113 -4.39 -20.24 3.39
CA GLY A 113 -4.98 -20.56 4.69
C GLY A 113 -5.46 -19.33 5.47
N ALA A 114 -6.22 -19.56 6.54
CA ALA A 114 -6.79 -18.48 7.35
C ALA A 114 -5.71 -17.65 8.09
N ALA A 115 -6.03 -16.38 8.38
CA ALA A 115 -5.26 -15.53 9.28
C ALA A 115 -5.28 -16.08 10.72
N PRO A 116 -4.17 -16.02 11.48
CA PRO A 116 -4.22 -16.25 12.92
C PRO A 116 -5.12 -15.18 13.58
N ALA A 117 -5.93 -15.59 14.56
CA ALA A 117 -6.83 -14.69 15.25
C ALA A 117 -6.07 -13.52 15.92
N GLY A 118 -6.54 -12.29 15.70
CA GLY A 118 -5.96 -11.07 16.27
C GLY A 118 -4.70 -10.54 15.56
N GLY A 119 -4.22 -11.19 14.50
CA GLY A 119 -3.06 -10.77 13.72
C GLY A 119 -3.38 -9.81 12.57
N LEU A 120 -2.43 -9.74 11.62
CA LEU A 120 -2.60 -9.06 10.35
C LEU A 120 -3.75 -9.70 9.57
N GLU A 121 -4.64 -8.89 9.03
CA GLU A 121 -5.67 -9.34 8.11
C GLU A 121 -5.08 -9.41 6.70
N LEU A 122 -5.05 -10.61 6.13
CA LEU A 122 -4.62 -10.83 4.75
C LEU A 122 -5.85 -11.04 3.88
N LEU A 123 -6.10 -10.10 2.97
CA LEU A 123 -7.14 -10.19 1.96
C LEU A 123 -6.53 -10.63 0.64
N LEU A 124 -7.31 -11.30 -0.21
CA LEU A 124 -6.83 -11.79 -1.50
C LEU A 124 -7.63 -11.18 -2.64
N TRP A 125 -6.95 -10.55 -3.57
CA TRP A 125 -7.50 -10.30 -4.89
C TRP A 125 -7.51 -11.62 -5.68
N GLY A 126 -8.66 -11.97 -6.26
CA GLY A 126 -8.74 -13.00 -7.29
C GLY A 126 -8.18 -12.48 -8.61
N SER A 127 -7.92 -13.37 -9.55
CA SER A 127 -7.44 -12.98 -10.88
C SER A 127 -8.60 -12.73 -11.85
N PHE A 128 -8.49 -11.68 -12.66
CA PHE A 128 -9.42 -11.37 -13.74
C PHE A 128 -9.19 -12.29 -14.96
N SER A 129 -7.94 -12.63 -15.25
CA SER A 129 -7.59 -13.54 -16.34
C SER A 129 -6.91 -14.81 -15.84
N LEU A 130 -7.12 -15.92 -16.56
CA LEU A 130 -6.50 -17.19 -16.19
C LEU A 130 -4.98 -17.02 -16.22
N SER A 131 -4.35 -17.30 -15.08
CA SER A 131 -2.92 -17.12 -14.88
C SER A 131 -2.46 -15.79 -15.47
N GLY A 132 -3.15 -14.70 -15.10
CA GLY A 132 -2.87 -13.29 -15.43
C GLY A 132 -2.34 -13.00 -16.84
N ALA A 133 -2.74 -13.81 -17.82
CA ALA A 133 -2.23 -13.73 -19.18
C ALA A 133 -2.96 -12.65 -20.00
N GLY A 134 -4.08 -12.12 -19.51
CA GLY A 134 -4.87 -11.10 -20.18
C GLY A 134 -5.61 -11.56 -21.44
N HIS A 135 -5.73 -12.88 -21.66
CA HIS A 135 -6.29 -13.48 -22.88
C HIS A 135 -7.52 -14.39 -22.65
N GLU A 136 -7.64 -15.00 -21.48
CA GLU A 136 -8.75 -15.90 -21.11
C GLU A 136 -9.29 -15.53 -19.73
N LEU A 137 -10.60 -15.64 -19.51
CA LEU A 137 -11.21 -15.29 -18.22
C LEU A 137 -10.88 -16.36 -17.19
N ALA A 138 -10.51 -15.93 -15.99
CA ALA A 138 -10.54 -16.80 -14.83
C ALA A 138 -12.01 -17.02 -14.38
N PRO A 139 -12.32 -18.06 -13.59
CA PRO A 139 -13.66 -18.29 -13.07
C PRO A 139 -14.01 -17.25 -11.99
N HIS A 140 -14.56 -16.10 -12.39
CA HIS A 140 -14.81 -14.94 -11.52
C HIS A 140 -15.75 -15.26 -10.37
N GLY A 141 -16.94 -15.80 -10.68
CA GLY A 141 -17.93 -16.16 -9.68
C GLY A 141 -17.40 -17.15 -8.63
N ASP A 142 -16.66 -18.18 -9.05
CA ASP A 142 -16.11 -19.19 -8.14
C ASP A 142 -15.02 -18.62 -7.23
N GLN A 143 -14.18 -17.71 -7.73
CA GLN A 143 -13.16 -17.04 -6.93
C GLN A 143 -13.78 -16.15 -5.85
N LEU A 144 -14.81 -15.38 -6.19
CA LEU A 144 -15.53 -14.53 -5.24
C LEU A 144 -16.26 -15.37 -4.19
N ALA A 145 -16.93 -16.44 -4.61
CA ALA A 145 -17.56 -17.39 -3.68
C ALA A 145 -16.55 -18.08 -2.75
N SER A 146 -15.27 -18.13 -3.14
CA SER A 146 -14.17 -18.71 -2.37
C SER A 146 -13.44 -17.71 -1.46
N GLY A 147 -13.92 -16.47 -1.39
CA GLY A 147 -13.40 -15.44 -0.48
C GLY A 147 -12.41 -14.46 -1.11
N ALA A 148 -12.33 -14.39 -2.45
CA ALA A 148 -11.65 -13.27 -3.10
C ALA A 148 -12.40 -11.96 -2.79
N LEU A 149 -11.64 -10.92 -2.41
CA LEU A 149 -12.17 -9.58 -2.12
C LEU A 149 -12.82 -8.94 -3.35
N GLY A 150 -12.23 -9.21 -4.51
CA GLY A 150 -12.53 -8.63 -5.81
C GLY A 150 -11.61 -9.27 -6.84
N LEU A 151 -11.62 -8.74 -8.05
CA LEU A 151 -10.76 -9.21 -9.13
C LEU A 151 -9.68 -8.19 -9.42
N ALA A 152 -8.46 -8.65 -9.62
CA ALA A 152 -7.36 -7.86 -10.14
C ALA A 152 -6.66 -8.64 -11.25
N ASP A 153 -5.79 -7.98 -12.00
CA ASP A 153 -4.87 -8.66 -12.91
C ASP A 153 -3.44 -8.19 -12.63
N GLY A 154 -2.48 -8.70 -13.40
CA GLY A 154 -1.08 -8.32 -13.25
C GLY A 154 -0.81 -6.84 -13.55
N PRO A 155 0.47 -6.45 -13.70
CA PRO A 155 0.87 -5.05 -13.88
C PRO A 155 0.44 -4.45 -15.23
N GLN A 156 -0.23 -5.22 -16.07
CA GLN A 156 -0.67 -4.84 -17.41
C GLN A 156 -2.18 -5.00 -17.53
N ARG A 157 -2.81 -4.09 -18.27
CA ARG A 157 -4.22 -4.15 -18.58
C ARG A 157 -4.51 -5.41 -19.42
N PRO A 158 -5.54 -6.20 -19.08
CA PRO A 158 -6.00 -7.28 -19.94
C PRO A 158 -6.47 -6.77 -21.31
N SER A 159 -6.54 -7.66 -22.30
CA SER A 159 -7.00 -7.26 -23.64
C SER A 159 -8.41 -6.67 -23.61
N LEU A 160 -8.67 -5.66 -24.45
CA LEU A 160 -9.98 -4.99 -24.46
C LEU A 160 -11.15 -5.97 -24.71
N PRO A 161 -11.05 -6.93 -25.66
CA PRO A 161 -12.10 -7.93 -25.85
C PRO A 161 -12.37 -8.79 -24.60
N LEU A 162 -11.33 -9.06 -23.79
CA LEU A 162 -11.48 -9.81 -22.55
C LEU A 162 -12.19 -8.96 -21.48
N LEU A 163 -11.78 -7.70 -21.32
CA LEU A 163 -12.41 -6.77 -20.41
C LEU A 163 -13.90 -6.59 -20.74
N GLU A 164 -14.23 -6.31 -22.00
CA GLU A 164 -15.64 -6.15 -22.42
C GLU A 164 -16.45 -7.42 -22.14
N ARG A 165 -15.87 -8.60 -22.38
CA ARG A 165 -16.54 -9.87 -22.08
C ARG A 165 -16.77 -10.05 -20.58
N GLY A 166 -15.73 -9.89 -19.75
CA GLY A 166 -15.84 -10.07 -18.31
C GLY A 166 -16.80 -9.07 -17.66
N LEU A 167 -16.71 -7.78 -18.05
CA LEU A 167 -17.63 -6.75 -17.57
C LEU A 167 -19.08 -7.02 -17.99
N SER A 168 -19.31 -7.53 -19.21
CA SER A 168 -20.66 -7.87 -19.69
C SER A 168 -21.27 -9.10 -19.01
N LEU A 169 -20.45 -10.02 -18.48
CA LEU A 169 -20.94 -11.19 -17.74
C LEU A 169 -21.50 -10.81 -16.36
N ALA A 170 -21.03 -9.69 -15.80
CA ALA A 170 -21.50 -9.13 -14.53
C ALA A 170 -21.47 -10.13 -13.34
N GLU A 171 -20.50 -11.05 -13.32
CA GLU A 171 -20.32 -12.03 -12.23
C GLU A 171 -19.79 -11.40 -10.94
N MET A 172 -19.29 -10.16 -11.00
CA MET A 172 -18.65 -9.47 -9.89
C MET A 172 -19.61 -8.90 -8.86
N ASP A 173 -20.89 -8.69 -9.21
CA ASP A 173 -21.86 -7.96 -8.38
C ASP A 173 -21.25 -6.65 -7.81
N GLN A 174 -21.09 -6.55 -6.48
CA GLN A 174 -20.50 -5.38 -5.82
C GLN A 174 -18.97 -5.45 -5.64
N ALA A 175 -18.35 -6.57 -6.01
CA ALA A 175 -16.93 -6.79 -5.82
C ALA A 175 -16.11 -5.88 -6.75
N PRO A 176 -15.06 -5.21 -6.24
CA PRO A 176 -14.24 -4.30 -7.04
C PRO A 176 -13.43 -5.05 -8.10
N VAL A 177 -13.14 -4.34 -9.20
CA VAL A 177 -12.22 -4.79 -10.26
C VAL A 177 -11.05 -3.81 -10.35
N LEU A 178 -9.87 -4.21 -9.88
CA LEU A 178 -8.66 -3.39 -9.84
C LEU A 178 -7.76 -3.68 -11.05
N LEU A 179 -7.54 -2.68 -11.90
CA LEU A 179 -6.78 -2.85 -13.15
C LEU A 179 -5.64 -1.84 -13.24
N ALA A 180 -4.46 -2.29 -13.67
CA ALA A 180 -3.39 -1.39 -14.09
C ALA A 180 -3.78 -0.70 -15.40
N PRO A 181 -3.77 0.63 -15.49
CA PRO A 181 -3.91 1.36 -16.75
C PRO A 181 -2.56 1.34 -17.48
N ARG A 182 -2.09 0.15 -17.89
CA ARG A 182 -0.78 0.00 -18.52
C ARG A 182 -0.84 -0.97 -19.69
N ASP A 183 -0.11 -0.69 -20.77
CA ASP A 183 -0.09 -1.54 -21.95
C ASP A 183 1.35 -1.90 -22.34
N ARG A 184 1.69 -3.19 -22.22
CA ARG A 184 3.02 -3.73 -22.53
C ARG A 184 3.44 -3.48 -23.98
N SER A 185 2.50 -3.41 -24.94
CA SER A 185 2.86 -3.15 -26.33
C SER A 185 3.40 -1.73 -26.56
N LEU A 186 3.01 -0.80 -25.68
CA LEU A 186 3.46 0.59 -25.69
C LEU A 186 4.70 0.79 -24.80
N ALA A 187 4.72 0.20 -23.60
CA ALA A 187 5.88 0.24 -22.71
C ALA A 187 7.08 -0.55 -23.26
N GLN A 188 6.82 -1.61 -24.04
CA GLN A 188 7.81 -2.59 -24.49
C GLN A 188 8.61 -3.15 -23.30
N GLU A 189 9.94 -3.09 -23.37
CA GLU A 189 10.85 -3.45 -22.27
C GLU A 189 11.41 -2.19 -21.59
N GLY A 190 10.71 -1.06 -21.75
CA GLY A 190 11.05 0.22 -21.15
C GLY A 190 10.92 0.19 -19.63
N PHE A 191 11.94 0.66 -18.92
CA PHE A 191 11.96 0.71 -17.45
C PHE A 191 12.43 2.05 -16.89
N VAL A 192 12.67 3.03 -17.76
CA VAL A 192 12.93 4.41 -17.40
C VAL A 192 11.93 5.29 -18.13
N ARG A 193 11.36 6.29 -17.47
CA ARG A 193 10.44 7.24 -18.13
C ARG A 193 11.12 7.90 -19.33
N GLU A 194 10.38 8.09 -20.42
CA GLU A 194 10.89 8.79 -21.60
C GLU A 194 11.48 10.18 -21.27
N GLY A 195 12.61 10.51 -21.89
CA GLY A 195 13.29 11.78 -21.67
C GLY A 195 14.55 11.92 -22.51
N VAL A 196 14.93 13.17 -22.81
CA VAL A 196 16.10 13.46 -23.67
C VAL A 196 17.39 12.89 -23.08
N GLU A 197 17.58 12.97 -21.76
CA GLU A 197 18.77 12.43 -21.11
C GLU A 197 18.81 10.89 -21.12
N VAL A 198 17.64 10.26 -21.02
CA VAL A 198 17.49 8.79 -21.08
C VAL A 198 17.80 8.28 -22.49
N LEU A 199 17.31 9.00 -23.50
CA LEU A 199 17.62 8.72 -24.90
C LEU A 199 19.12 8.86 -25.19
N ARG A 200 19.78 9.89 -24.63
CA ARG A 200 21.24 10.05 -24.76
C ARG A 200 22.02 8.94 -24.06
N ALA A 201 21.53 8.47 -22.91
CA ALA A 201 22.13 7.38 -22.15
C ALA A 201 21.90 5.99 -22.79
N GLY A 202 20.96 5.87 -23.74
CA GLY A 202 20.68 4.64 -24.48
C GLY A 202 19.84 3.62 -23.70
N TRP A 203 19.12 4.06 -22.66
CA TRP A 203 18.28 3.18 -21.85
C TRP A 203 16.92 2.91 -22.52
N PRO A 204 16.34 1.70 -22.35
CA PRO A 204 14.97 1.40 -22.77
C PRO A 204 13.96 2.33 -22.08
N MET A 205 13.23 3.10 -22.88
CA MET A 205 12.27 4.09 -22.40
C MET A 205 10.85 3.53 -22.34
N ASP A 206 10.12 3.96 -21.32
CA ASP A 206 8.68 3.78 -21.16
C ASP A 206 7.96 5.12 -21.39
N PRO A 207 7.20 5.28 -22.48
CA PRO A 207 6.52 6.53 -22.78
C PRO A 207 5.30 6.75 -21.89
N SER A 208 4.95 8.00 -21.62
CA SER A 208 3.69 8.40 -20.93
C SER A 208 2.44 7.77 -21.57
N THR A 209 2.46 7.52 -22.88
CA THR A 209 1.37 6.86 -23.61
C THR A 209 1.12 5.42 -23.19
N SER A 210 2.11 4.74 -22.57
CA SER A 210 1.91 3.40 -22.04
C SER A 210 0.93 3.37 -20.87
N GLU A 211 0.72 4.51 -20.20
CA GLU A 211 -0.26 4.70 -19.13
C GLU A 211 -1.52 5.42 -19.64
N THR A 212 -1.36 6.53 -20.36
CA THR A 212 -2.50 7.41 -20.68
C THR A 212 -3.47 6.82 -21.70
N PHE A 213 -3.01 6.01 -22.66
CA PHE A 213 -3.88 5.35 -23.64
C PHE A 213 -4.77 4.25 -23.01
N PRO A 214 -4.22 3.26 -22.29
CA PRO A 214 -5.04 2.28 -21.59
C PRO A 214 -5.91 2.93 -20.49
N LEU A 215 -5.45 4.00 -19.83
CA LEU A 215 -6.28 4.74 -18.88
C LEU A 215 -7.57 5.26 -19.53
N ARG A 216 -7.49 5.95 -20.67
CA ARG A 216 -8.68 6.45 -21.39
C ARG A 216 -9.66 5.31 -21.70
N THR A 217 -9.14 4.17 -22.13
CA THR A 217 -9.94 2.97 -22.39
C THR A 217 -10.65 2.47 -21.13
N LEU A 218 -9.95 2.42 -19.99
CA LEU A 218 -10.54 2.01 -18.72
C LEU A 218 -11.58 3.01 -18.19
N LEU A 219 -11.38 4.31 -18.39
CA LEU A 219 -12.35 5.34 -18.06
C LEU A 219 -13.62 5.22 -18.91
N ASP A 220 -13.48 4.95 -20.22
CA ASP A 220 -14.61 4.70 -21.11
C ASP A 220 -15.38 3.43 -20.71
N LEU A 221 -14.67 2.36 -20.30
CA LEU A 221 -15.29 1.15 -19.77
C LEU A 221 -16.04 1.41 -18.46
N ALA A 222 -15.45 2.16 -17.53
CA ALA A 222 -16.10 2.53 -16.27
C ALA A 222 -17.40 3.32 -16.51
N ALA A 223 -17.41 4.22 -17.50
CA ALA A 223 -18.62 4.95 -17.88
C ALA A 223 -19.69 4.06 -18.53
N ARG A 224 -19.28 3.01 -19.26
CA ARG A 224 -20.19 2.07 -19.94
C ARG A 224 -20.78 1.01 -19.01
N TYR A 225 -20.06 0.63 -17.97
CA TYR A 225 -20.47 -0.37 -16.97
C TYR A 225 -20.48 0.25 -15.55
N PRO A 226 -21.31 1.27 -15.29
CA PRO A 226 -21.31 2.01 -14.03
C PRO A 226 -21.71 1.18 -12.81
N GLU A 227 -22.35 0.03 -13.01
CA GLU A 227 -22.65 -0.97 -11.99
C GLU A 227 -21.40 -1.73 -11.51
N VAL A 228 -20.34 -1.80 -12.33
CA VAL A 228 -19.09 -2.44 -11.95
C VAL A 228 -18.20 -1.42 -11.25
N ARG A 229 -17.74 -1.79 -10.06
CA ARG A 229 -16.81 -0.98 -9.27
C ARG A 229 -15.38 -1.09 -9.79
N LEU A 230 -15.14 -0.53 -10.98
CA LEU A 230 -13.81 -0.46 -11.59
C LEU A 230 -12.90 0.49 -10.81
N GLN A 231 -11.66 0.07 -10.60
CA GLN A 231 -10.61 0.79 -9.87
C GLN A 231 -9.30 0.74 -10.64
N LEU A 232 -8.45 1.73 -10.42
CA LEU A 232 -7.21 1.93 -11.17
C LEU A 232 -6.00 1.73 -10.26
N MET A 233 -5.11 0.84 -10.67
CA MET A 233 -3.87 0.56 -9.95
C MET A 233 -2.74 1.47 -10.45
N ASN A 234 -2.04 2.11 -9.53
CA ASN A 234 -0.72 2.72 -9.71
C ASN A 234 -0.62 3.74 -10.83
N LEU A 235 -1.36 4.85 -10.73
CA LEU A 235 -1.10 6.02 -11.57
C LEU A 235 0.28 6.59 -11.28
N SER A 236 0.97 7.02 -12.33
CA SER A 236 2.35 7.51 -12.21
C SER A 236 2.64 8.81 -12.96
N THR A 237 1.64 9.36 -13.67
CA THR A 237 1.82 10.55 -14.51
C THR A 237 0.88 11.71 -14.15
N ALA A 238 1.35 12.94 -14.36
CA ALA A 238 0.56 14.16 -14.31
C ALA A 238 -0.63 14.09 -15.29
N ASP A 239 -0.39 13.59 -16.50
CA ASP A 239 -1.43 13.41 -17.50
C ASP A 239 -2.53 12.44 -17.04
N ALA A 240 -2.20 11.36 -16.33
CA ALA A 240 -3.21 10.48 -15.76
C ALA A 240 -4.05 11.17 -14.69
N VAL A 241 -3.43 11.98 -13.81
CA VAL A 241 -4.16 12.79 -12.83
C VAL A 241 -5.10 13.78 -13.52
N ALA A 242 -4.62 14.44 -14.59
CA ALA A 242 -5.42 15.35 -15.39
C ALA A 242 -6.60 14.64 -16.07
N LEU A 243 -6.37 13.44 -16.63
CA LEU A 243 -7.41 12.61 -17.25
C LEU A 243 -8.50 12.23 -16.24
N LEU A 244 -8.14 11.78 -15.04
CA LEU A 244 -9.11 11.55 -13.97
C LEU A 244 -9.90 12.82 -13.65
N GLY A 245 -9.22 13.97 -13.63
CA GLY A 245 -9.82 15.28 -13.39
C GLY A 245 -10.91 15.68 -14.38
N THR A 246 -10.95 15.09 -15.58
CA THR A 246 -11.98 15.38 -16.60
C THR A 246 -13.36 14.84 -16.26
N LEU A 247 -13.44 13.81 -15.42
CA LEU A 247 -14.70 13.19 -15.00
C LEU A 247 -15.26 13.87 -13.73
N PRO A 248 -16.58 13.88 -13.50
CA PRO A 248 -17.16 14.23 -12.19
C PRO A 248 -16.68 13.28 -11.09
N MET A 249 -16.57 13.77 -9.85
CA MET A 249 -16.02 12.98 -8.73
C MET A 249 -16.77 11.67 -8.50
N GLU A 250 -18.09 11.67 -8.67
CA GLU A 250 -18.97 10.51 -8.48
C GLU A 250 -18.83 9.45 -9.58
N GLN A 251 -18.22 9.82 -10.72
CA GLN A 251 -18.01 8.95 -11.88
C GLN A 251 -16.55 8.54 -12.03
N ARG A 252 -15.66 9.02 -11.15
CA ARG A 252 -14.24 8.67 -11.19
C ARG A 252 -14.02 7.29 -10.57
N PRO A 253 -13.40 6.35 -11.29
CA PRO A 253 -12.83 5.17 -10.66
C PRO A 253 -11.85 5.56 -9.55
N ALA A 254 -11.94 4.88 -8.40
CA ALA A 254 -10.93 5.07 -7.35
C ALA A 254 -9.56 4.63 -7.88
N ALA A 255 -8.52 5.39 -7.58
CA ALA A 255 -7.17 5.14 -8.06
C ALA A 255 -6.16 5.05 -6.92
N THR A 256 -5.08 4.29 -7.13
CA THR A 256 -3.90 4.28 -6.26
C THR A 256 -2.69 4.92 -6.91
N VAL A 257 -1.73 5.31 -6.09
CA VAL A 257 -0.36 5.68 -6.49
C VAL A 257 0.63 4.91 -5.61
N CYS A 258 1.77 4.48 -6.16
CA CYS A 258 2.82 3.88 -5.34
C CYS A 258 3.54 4.95 -4.52
N TRP A 259 3.87 4.64 -3.27
CA TRP A 259 4.51 5.58 -2.34
C TRP A 259 5.80 6.21 -2.86
N TRP A 260 6.58 5.49 -3.68
CA TRP A 260 7.85 5.99 -4.22
C TRP A 260 7.69 7.13 -5.23
N HIS A 261 6.60 7.19 -5.97
CA HIS A 261 6.31 8.31 -6.89
C HIS A 261 6.05 9.63 -6.16
N LEU A 262 5.84 9.58 -4.83
CA LEU A 262 5.69 10.77 -3.98
C LEU A 262 7.03 11.26 -3.41
N LEU A 263 8.03 10.37 -3.35
CA LEU A 263 9.33 10.64 -2.74
C LEU A 263 10.41 10.97 -3.77
N ALA A 264 10.33 10.34 -4.94
CA ALA A 264 11.39 10.34 -5.92
C ALA A 264 10.85 10.60 -7.32
N ASP A 265 11.70 11.18 -8.14
CA ASP A 265 11.47 11.48 -9.54
C ASP A 265 12.75 11.22 -10.36
N SER A 266 12.60 11.21 -11.67
CA SER A 266 13.66 10.94 -12.64
C SER A 266 14.72 12.04 -12.72
N ALA A 267 14.54 13.19 -12.08
CA ALA A 267 15.51 14.28 -12.05
C ALA A 267 16.44 14.19 -10.82
N GLY A 268 15.92 13.69 -9.69
CA GLY A 268 16.65 13.55 -8.44
C GLY A 268 17.36 12.21 -8.23
N LEU A 269 17.02 11.17 -9.00
CA LEU A 269 17.64 9.86 -8.95
C LEU A 269 18.19 9.45 -10.30
N ASP A 270 19.37 8.83 -10.29
CA ASP A 270 19.83 8.07 -11.45
C ASP A 270 18.79 6.95 -11.74
N PRO A 271 18.26 6.83 -12.97
CA PRO A 271 17.31 5.78 -13.33
C PRO A 271 17.78 4.36 -13.02
N ILE A 272 19.08 4.14 -12.86
CA ILE A 272 19.67 2.86 -12.47
C ILE A 272 20.18 2.83 -11.03
N ALA A 273 19.83 3.83 -10.22
CA ALA A 273 20.14 3.85 -8.80
C ALA A 273 19.69 2.54 -8.13
N GLU A 274 20.65 1.90 -7.46
CA GLU A 274 20.44 0.59 -6.82
C GLU A 274 19.22 0.64 -5.88
N GLY A 275 18.22 -0.20 -6.16
CA GLY A 275 17.00 -0.33 -5.33
C GLY A 275 15.73 0.32 -5.89
N TRP A 276 15.78 1.09 -6.98
CA TRP A 276 14.61 1.77 -7.57
C TRP A 276 14.19 1.25 -8.96
N ARG A 277 14.36 -0.05 -9.21
CA ARG A 277 13.80 -0.71 -10.40
C ARG A 277 12.32 -1.00 -10.14
N VAL A 278 11.44 -0.07 -10.55
CA VAL A 278 9.99 -0.10 -10.24
C VAL A 278 9.14 -0.08 -11.51
N GLU A 279 7.91 -0.58 -11.39
CA GLU A 279 6.87 -0.48 -12.42
C GLU A 279 5.59 0.06 -11.78
N PRO A 280 4.97 1.14 -12.32
CA PRO A 280 5.49 2.03 -13.37
C PRO A 280 6.82 2.72 -12.97
N PRO A 281 7.68 3.10 -13.93
CA PRO A 281 8.94 3.77 -13.65
C PRO A 281 8.72 5.15 -13.03
N LEU A 282 9.75 5.67 -12.36
CA LEU A 282 9.71 7.01 -11.76
C LEU A 282 9.43 8.06 -12.84
N GLY A 283 8.43 8.90 -12.59
CA GLY A 283 8.06 10.01 -13.44
C GLY A 283 8.96 11.23 -13.25
N SER A 284 8.63 12.31 -13.94
CA SER A 284 9.24 13.62 -13.78
C SER A 284 8.88 14.28 -12.45
N ALA A 285 9.55 15.39 -12.11
CA ALA A 285 9.18 16.21 -10.97
C ALA A 285 7.75 16.76 -11.07
N GLU A 286 7.26 17.05 -12.27
CA GLU A 286 5.87 17.46 -12.50
C GLU A 286 4.90 16.33 -12.19
N ASP A 287 5.21 15.10 -12.61
CA ASP A 287 4.40 13.92 -12.29
C ASP A 287 4.27 13.75 -10.77
N ARG A 288 5.38 13.81 -10.03
CA ARG A 288 5.40 13.72 -8.57
C ARG A 288 4.50 14.76 -7.90
N GLU A 289 4.63 16.02 -8.29
CA GLU A 289 3.81 17.10 -7.70
C GLU A 289 2.32 16.96 -8.04
N GLN A 290 2.00 16.54 -9.27
CA GLN A 290 0.60 16.30 -9.65
C GLN A 290 0.00 15.07 -8.95
N LEU A 291 0.78 14.03 -8.68
CA LEU A 291 0.33 12.87 -7.89
C LEU A 291 0.07 13.25 -6.43
N LYS A 292 0.97 14.03 -5.81
CA LYS A 292 0.76 14.60 -4.46
C LYS A 292 -0.51 15.45 -4.41
N GLN A 293 -0.70 16.34 -5.39
CA GLN A 293 -1.90 17.17 -5.49
C GLN A 293 -3.15 16.32 -5.74
N GLY A 294 -3.05 15.26 -6.56
CA GLY A 294 -4.12 14.31 -6.82
C GLY A 294 -4.60 13.60 -5.56
N LEU A 295 -3.69 13.22 -4.66
CA LEU A 295 -4.04 12.68 -3.34
C LEU A 295 -4.68 13.76 -2.45
N ARG A 296 -4.09 14.96 -2.40
CA ARG A 296 -4.57 16.08 -1.54
C ARG A 296 -5.99 16.52 -1.90
N ASP A 297 -6.32 16.52 -3.20
CA ASP A 297 -7.64 16.86 -3.73
C ASP A 297 -8.62 15.67 -3.72
N GLY A 298 -8.19 14.47 -3.29
CA GLY A 298 -9.01 13.26 -3.30
C GLY A 298 -9.30 12.68 -4.69
N ARG A 299 -8.55 13.07 -5.73
CA ARG A 299 -8.62 12.44 -7.06
C ARG A 299 -8.00 11.04 -7.06
N ILE A 300 -6.97 10.84 -6.25
CA ILE A 300 -6.34 9.56 -5.97
C ILE A 300 -6.76 9.17 -4.55
N ALA A 301 -7.29 7.97 -4.40
CA ALA A 301 -7.93 7.55 -3.16
C ALA A 301 -6.92 7.04 -2.12
N ALA A 302 -5.83 6.43 -2.57
CA ALA A 302 -4.96 5.66 -1.70
C ALA A 302 -3.51 5.65 -2.18
N VAL A 303 -2.59 5.56 -1.22
CA VAL A 303 -1.21 5.15 -1.49
C VAL A 303 -1.11 3.64 -1.32
N ALA A 304 -0.46 2.98 -2.26
CA ALA A 304 -0.15 1.56 -2.18
C ALA A 304 1.31 1.35 -1.78
N VAL A 305 1.55 0.33 -0.94
CA VAL A 305 2.92 -0.14 -0.69
C VAL A 305 3.45 -0.79 -1.94
N HIS A 306 2.60 -1.55 -2.65
CA HIS A 306 2.94 -2.34 -3.83
C HIS A 306 4.23 -3.14 -3.61
N HIS A 307 4.27 -3.83 -2.47
CA HIS A 307 5.43 -4.60 -2.04
C HIS A 307 5.65 -5.75 -3.01
N GLN A 308 6.81 -5.78 -3.65
CA GLN A 308 7.23 -6.86 -4.52
C GLN A 308 8.66 -7.23 -4.15
N ALA A 309 8.80 -8.32 -3.38
CA ALA A 309 10.07 -8.75 -2.84
C ALA A 309 10.95 -9.41 -3.90
N LEU A 310 12.23 -9.07 -3.90
CA LEU A 310 13.27 -9.75 -4.66
C LEU A 310 14.24 -10.42 -3.71
N ASP A 311 14.69 -11.62 -4.09
CA ASP A 311 15.71 -12.30 -3.32
C ASP A 311 17.12 -11.70 -3.56
N PRO A 312 18.12 -12.06 -2.73
CA PRO A 312 19.47 -11.55 -2.90
C PRO A 312 20.13 -11.88 -4.24
N GLU A 313 19.84 -13.03 -4.85
CA GLU A 313 20.43 -13.44 -6.12
C GLU A 313 19.89 -12.59 -7.27
N GLU A 314 18.60 -12.31 -7.27
CA GLU A 314 17.97 -11.38 -8.23
C GLU A 314 18.56 -9.97 -8.13
N GLN A 315 18.90 -9.51 -6.92
CA GLN A 315 19.55 -8.20 -6.72
C GLN A 315 21.00 -8.15 -7.24
N LEU A 316 21.64 -9.29 -7.52
CA LEU A 316 22.96 -9.32 -8.16
C LEU A 316 22.89 -9.19 -9.68
N LEU A 317 21.71 -9.37 -10.29
CA LEU A 317 21.54 -9.22 -11.73
C LEU A 317 21.74 -7.76 -12.15
N PRO A 318 22.30 -7.51 -13.36
CA PRO A 318 22.28 -6.19 -13.98
C PRO A 318 20.87 -5.58 -13.97
N VAL A 319 20.78 -4.26 -13.82
CA VAL A 319 19.50 -3.56 -13.65
C VAL A 319 18.50 -3.90 -14.77
N ASP A 320 18.97 -4.02 -16.02
CA ASP A 320 18.21 -4.35 -17.23
C ASP A 320 17.71 -5.80 -17.29
N GLN A 321 18.33 -6.71 -16.55
CA GLN A 321 17.94 -8.12 -16.45
C GLN A 321 17.12 -8.42 -15.18
N ARG A 322 17.03 -7.44 -14.27
CA ARG A 322 16.31 -7.55 -13.02
C ARG A 322 14.85 -7.20 -13.22
N ARG A 323 13.96 -8.03 -12.67
CA ARG A 323 12.53 -7.71 -12.63
C ARG A 323 12.26 -6.48 -11.75
N PRO A 324 11.20 -5.69 -12.02
CA PRO A 324 10.80 -4.61 -11.13
C PRO A 324 10.36 -5.14 -9.77
N GLY A 325 10.52 -4.31 -8.74
CA GLY A 325 10.00 -4.56 -7.42
C GLY A 325 10.71 -3.78 -6.32
N VAL A 326 9.94 -3.36 -5.31
CA VAL A 326 10.45 -2.74 -4.08
C VAL A 326 9.76 -3.35 -2.86
N ALA A 327 10.53 -3.68 -1.83
CA ALA A 327 9.99 -4.06 -0.54
C ALA A 327 9.73 -2.83 0.35
N GLY A 328 8.48 -2.38 0.44
CA GLY A 328 8.16 -1.04 0.95
C GLY A 328 7.64 -0.90 2.39
N HIS A 329 6.96 -1.90 2.96
CA HIS A 329 6.10 -1.74 4.16
C HIS A 329 6.71 -0.90 5.29
N ARG A 330 7.96 -1.18 5.69
CA ARG A 330 8.64 -0.50 6.81
C ARG A 330 9.02 0.95 6.54
N PHE A 331 9.00 1.37 5.28
CA PHE A 331 9.49 2.67 4.84
C PHE A 331 8.37 3.66 4.55
N VAL A 332 7.17 3.18 4.17
CA VAL A 332 6.08 4.03 3.69
C VAL A 332 5.67 5.08 4.71
N LEU A 333 5.26 4.69 5.91
CA LEU A 333 4.79 5.66 6.93
C LEU A 333 5.89 6.67 7.32
N PRO A 334 7.12 6.24 7.69
CA PRO A 334 8.20 7.18 8.00
C PRO A 334 8.53 8.13 6.85
N ALA A 335 8.69 7.61 5.63
CA ALA A 335 9.11 8.41 4.49
C ALA A 335 8.03 9.41 4.07
N LEU A 336 6.77 8.98 4.03
CA LEU A 336 5.66 9.87 3.68
C LEU A 336 5.32 10.86 4.80
N TRP A 337 5.60 10.52 6.07
CA TRP A 337 5.53 11.51 7.14
C TRP A 337 6.56 12.62 6.91
N GLN A 338 7.83 12.27 6.66
CA GLN A 338 8.87 13.27 6.41
C GLN A 338 8.56 14.11 5.16
N GLU A 339 8.12 13.47 4.09
CA GLU A 339 7.84 14.15 2.82
C GLU A 339 6.57 15.02 2.89
N LEU A 340 5.44 14.43 3.26
CA LEU A 340 4.14 15.09 3.13
C LEU A 340 3.78 15.94 4.37
N VAL A 341 4.05 15.43 5.57
CA VAL A 341 3.68 16.13 6.82
C VAL A 341 4.74 17.16 7.20
N GLU A 342 6.01 16.77 7.28
CA GLU A 342 7.10 17.71 7.62
C GLU A 342 7.50 18.60 6.43
N GLY A 343 7.56 18.07 5.21
CA GLY A 343 7.93 18.81 4.00
C GLY A 343 6.79 19.67 3.43
N ASP A 344 5.70 19.03 3.02
CA ASP A 344 4.58 19.69 2.32
C ASP A 344 3.48 20.24 3.25
N GLY A 345 3.65 20.11 4.57
CA GLY A 345 2.76 20.67 5.59
C GLY A 345 1.37 20.03 5.64
N TRP A 346 1.25 18.74 5.30
CA TRP A 346 0.01 17.98 5.49
C TRP A 346 -0.28 17.80 6.98
N SER A 347 -1.55 17.68 7.34
CA SER A 347 -1.93 17.24 8.68
C SER A 347 -1.83 15.71 8.83
N PRO A 348 -1.65 15.16 10.04
CA PRO A 348 -1.57 13.72 10.23
C PRO A 348 -2.83 12.96 9.78
N ASP A 349 -4.01 13.56 9.89
CA ASP A 349 -5.27 12.97 9.40
C ASP A 349 -5.31 12.89 7.87
N GLN A 350 -4.71 13.85 7.14
CA GLN A 350 -4.57 13.75 5.68
C GLN A 350 -3.66 12.59 5.27
N LEU A 351 -2.57 12.36 6.02
CA LEU A 351 -1.71 11.21 5.77
C LEU A 351 -2.44 9.89 6.07
N TRP A 352 -3.19 9.81 7.17
CA TRP A 352 -4.00 8.63 7.48
C TRP A 352 -5.15 8.42 6.49
N GLN A 353 -5.68 9.49 5.91
CA GLN A 353 -6.68 9.38 4.84
C GLN A 353 -6.13 8.58 3.66
N VAL A 354 -4.86 8.75 3.29
CA VAL A 354 -4.29 8.05 2.13
C VAL A 354 -3.60 6.71 2.46
N LEU A 355 -3.29 6.44 3.75
CA LEU A 355 -2.64 5.20 4.21
C LEU A 355 -3.55 4.24 5.01
N CYS A 356 -4.76 4.66 5.37
CA CYS A 356 -5.68 3.87 6.18
C CYS A 356 -7.11 3.95 5.62
N PHE A 357 -7.73 5.13 5.64
CA PHE A 357 -9.17 5.26 5.37
C PHE A 357 -9.51 5.13 3.88
N GLY A 358 -8.73 5.77 3.02
CA GLY A 358 -8.83 5.69 1.56
C GLY A 358 -8.59 4.28 1.04
N PRO A 359 -7.48 3.61 1.44
CA PRO A 359 -7.28 2.20 1.13
C PRO A 359 -8.41 1.29 1.62
N ALA A 360 -8.88 1.42 2.87
CA ALA A 360 -10.00 0.63 3.37
C ALA A 360 -11.27 0.83 2.52
N SER A 361 -11.60 2.09 2.20
CA SER A 361 -12.70 2.40 1.31
C SER A 361 -12.51 1.77 -0.07
N LEU A 362 -11.32 1.86 -0.68
CA LEU A 362 -10.99 1.23 -1.95
C LEU A 362 -11.23 -0.29 -1.91
N LEU A 363 -10.83 -0.95 -0.83
CA LEU A 363 -11.08 -2.38 -0.61
C LEU A 363 -12.57 -2.71 -0.33
N GLY A 364 -13.43 -1.72 -0.09
CA GLY A 364 -14.83 -1.93 0.29
C GLY A 364 -15.01 -2.32 1.75
N LEU A 365 -14.04 -1.98 2.59
CA LEU A 365 -14.05 -2.22 4.03
C LEU A 365 -14.53 -0.98 4.77
N GLU A 366 -15.14 -1.21 5.94
CA GLU A 366 -15.37 -0.14 6.90
C GLU A 366 -14.03 0.45 7.36
N PRO A 367 -13.84 1.78 7.34
CA PRO A 367 -12.60 2.40 7.77
C PRO A 367 -12.23 2.02 9.22
N PRO A 368 -10.98 1.64 9.50
CA PRO A 368 -10.54 1.36 10.86
C PRO A 368 -10.74 2.58 11.77
N THR A 369 -11.34 2.38 12.95
CA THR A 369 -11.52 3.43 13.96
C THR A 369 -11.05 2.98 15.34
N LEU A 370 -10.59 3.92 16.15
CA LEU A 370 -10.31 3.71 17.57
C LEU A 370 -11.57 4.01 18.37
N GLN A 371 -11.93 3.08 19.24
CA GLN A 371 -13.04 3.13 20.19
C GLN A 371 -12.59 2.53 21.52
N LEU A 372 -13.36 2.74 22.58
CA LEU A 372 -13.13 2.01 23.81
C LEU A 372 -13.30 0.50 23.53
N GLY A 373 -12.32 -0.30 23.99
CA GLY A 373 -12.23 -1.73 23.74
C GLY A 373 -11.38 -2.11 22.51
N SER A 374 -10.98 -1.15 21.66
CA SER A 374 -10.13 -1.41 20.49
C SER A 374 -8.81 -2.09 20.90
N ASP A 375 -8.54 -3.24 20.30
CA ASP A 375 -7.27 -3.99 20.39
C ASP A 375 -6.35 -3.76 19.19
N ARG A 376 -6.84 -3.08 18.14
CA ARG A 376 -6.10 -2.76 16.93
C ARG A 376 -5.77 -1.27 16.90
N TRP A 377 -4.52 -0.91 17.20
CA TRP A 377 -4.02 0.46 17.21
C TRP A 377 -2.52 0.50 16.93
N VAL A 378 -2.01 1.65 16.49
CA VAL A 378 -0.59 1.90 16.23
C VAL A 378 -0.16 3.13 17.01
N LEU A 379 0.98 3.03 17.69
CA LEU A 379 1.66 4.15 18.33
C LEU A 379 2.91 4.50 17.51
N PHE A 380 2.87 5.66 16.86
CA PHE A 380 3.92 6.16 15.99
C PHE A 380 4.67 7.31 16.67
N ASP A 381 6.00 7.26 16.62
CA ASP A 381 6.91 8.33 17.05
C ASP A 381 7.51 9.02 15.82
N PRO A 382 7.04 10.21 15.43
CA PRO A 382 7.58 10.97 14.31
C PRO A 382 9.04 11.41 14.45
N SER A 383 9.54 11.48 15.68
CA SER A 383 10.86 12.02 16.00
C SER A 383 11.94 10.95 16.14
N GLN A 384 11.54 9.69 16.35
CA GLN A 384 12.46 8.57 16.53
C GLN A 384 13.31 8.37 15.27
N VAL A 385 14.63 8.51 15.44
CA VAL A 385 15.61 8.16 14.41
C VAL A 385 16.00 6.70 14.57
N TRP A 386 16.00 5.93 13.48
CA TRP A 386 16.29 4.50 13.49
C TRP A 386 16.94 4.05 12.18
N SER A 387 17.54 2.86 12.21
CA SER A 387 18.09 2.20 11.02
C SER A 387 17.36 0.90 10.77
N ALA A 388 17.06 0.62 9.50
CA ALA A 388 16.44 -0.65 9.11
C ALA A 388 17.40 -1.83 9.21
N GLN A 389 18.71 -1.58 9.20
CA GLN A 389 19.73 -2.58 9.34
C GLN A 389 19.74 -3.17 10.76
N GLY A 390 19.67 -4.50 10.85
CA GLY A 390 19.71 -5.22 12.13
C GLY A 390 18.41 -5.18 12.95
N ASP A 391 17.33 -4.62 12.41
CA ASP A 391 16.02 -4.67 13.07
C ASP A 391 15.49 -6.11 13.07
N PRO A 392 15.08 -6.68 14.23
CA PRO A 392 14.54 -8.04 14.32
C PRO A 392 13.24 -8.25 13.52
N TYR A 393 12.56 -7.19 13.13
CA TYR A 393 11.33 -7.24 12.33
C TYR A 393 11.59 -7.02 10.82
N ALA A 394 12.83 -7.10 10.37
CA ALA A 394 13.15 -6.96 8.95
C ALA A 394 12.46 -8.04 8.08
N PRO A 395 12.05 -7.69 6.85
CA PRO A 395 11.63 -8.65 5.84
C PRO A 395 12.83 -9.49 5.37
N LEU A 396 12.57 -10.56 4.62
CA LEU A 396 13.63 -11.32 3.93
C LEU A 396 14.10 -10.61 2.66
N ALA A 397 13.24 -9.79 2.07
CA ALA A 397 13.44 -9.13 0.79
C ALA A 397 14.74 -8.31 0.74
N ALA A 398 15.54 -8.47 -0.33
CA ALA A 398 16.82 -7.79 -0.47
C ALA A 398 16.70 -6.39 -1.10
N ASN A 399 15.62 -6.13 -1.84
CA ASN A 399 15.36 -4.91 -2.60
C ASN A 399 14.71 -3.80 -1.75
N GLN A 400 15.46 -3.31 -0.76
CA GLN A 400 15.02 -2.26 0.15
C GLN A 400 15.80 -0.95 -0.11
N PRO A 401 15.32 -0.03 -0.98
CA PRO A 401 16.08 1.16 -1.40
C PRO A 401 16.46 2.09 -0.25
N LEU A 402 15.64 2.12 0.81
CA LEU A 402 15.89 2.93 2.00
C LEU A 402 16.53 2.13 3.16
N GLY A 403 16.91 0.87 2.92
CA GLY A 403 17.37 -0.05 3.98
C GLY A 403 18.72 0.32 4.61
N ARG A 404 19.55 1.10 3.90
CA ARG A 404 20.86 1.58 4.38
C ARG A 404 20.81 3.01 4.94
N SER A 405 19.67 3.69 4.82
CA SER A 405 19.51 5.08 5.23
C SER A 405 19.08 5.17 6.69
N SER A 406 19.48 6.25 7.35
CA SER A 406 18.89 6.62 8.64
C SER A 406 17.50 7.20 8.39
N LEU A 407 16.49 6.65 9.06
CA LEU A 407 15.10 7.03 8.91
C LEU A 407 14.62 7.77 10.15
N LYS A 408 13.71 8.72 9.95
CA LYS A 408 13.05 9.46 11.03
C LYS A 408 11.55 9.17 11.00
N GLY A 409 10.99 8.84 12.14
CA GLY A 409 9.63 8.34 12.28
C GLY A 409 9.60 6.82 12.43
N GLN A 410 9.09 6.27 13.54
CA GLN A 410 9.01 4.81 13.74
C GLN A 410 7.72 4.40 14.45
N VAL A 411 7.12 3.28 14.05
CA VAL A 411 6.12 2.61 14.88
C VAL A 411 6.83 2.01 16.10
N VAL A 412 6.49 2.52 17.27
CA VAL A 412 7.12 2.13 18.54
C VAL A 412 6.32 1.08 19.30
N ALA A 413 5.02 0.99 19.06
CA ALA A 413 4.13 -0.04 19.61
C ALA A 413 2.89 -0.25 18.73
N THR A 414 2.28 -1.45 18.83
CA THR A 414 1.02 -1.76 18.15
C THR A 414 0.21 -2.78 18.95
N GLY A 415 -1.11 -2.63 18.96
CA GLY A 415 -2.03 -3.59 19.58
C GLY A 415 -2.04 -4.96 18.87
N LEU A 416 -1.61 -5.01 17.61
CA LEU A 416 -1.51 -6.25 16.81
C LEU A 416 -0.35 -7.16 17.23
N ASN A 417 0.64 -6.61 17.94
CA ASN A 417 1.76 -7.38 18.47
C ASN A 417 2.13 -6.86 19.87
N PRO A 418 1.60 -7.49 20.93
CA PRO A 418 1.87 -7.09 22.31
C PRO A 418 3.36 -7.12 22.72
N GLN A 419 4.20 -7.83 21.96
CA GLN A 419 5.65 -7.92 22.21
C GLN A 419 6.44 -6.78 21.56
N LEU A 420 5.82 -6.03 20.64
CA LEU A 420 6.47 -4.91 19.97
C LEU A 420 6.33 -3.66 20.83
N TRP A 421 7.40 -3.37 21.57
CA TRP A 421 7.60 -2.11 22.30
C TRP A 421 9.06 -1.69 22.17
N ARG A 422 9.31 -0.67 21.33
CA ARG A 422 10.66 -0.20 20.97
C ARG A 422 11.19 0.93 21.85
N ARG A 423 10.38 1.49 22.76
CA ARG A 423 10.81 2.60 23.61
C ARG A 423 11.60 2.08 24.81
N SER A 424 12.82 2.58 24.97
CA SER A 424 13.58 2.49 26.22
C SER A 424 12.83 3.27 27.30
N SER A 425 12.56 2.62 28.43
CA SER A 425 11.95 3.22 29.63
C SER A 425 12.62 4.51 30.08
#